data_AF-A0A2V5JS60-F1
#
_entry.id   AF-A0A2V5JS60-F1
#
_cell.length_a   1.000
_cell.length_b   1.000
_cell.length_c   1.000
_cell.angle_alpha   90.00
_cell.angle_beta   90.00
_cell.angle_gamma   90.00
#
_symmetry.space_group_name_H-M   'P 1'
#
loop_
_entity.id
_entity.type
_entity.pdbx_description
1 polymer ?
#
loop_
_entity_poly.entity_id
_entity_poly.type
_entity_poly.pdbx_seq_one_letter_code
_entity_poly.pdbx_strand_id
1 'polypeptide(L)'
;MKARAFQIAFLFCALATSSVLGQADVEFAKANQEYAQGFFKEAISGYETLVRAGQWSANVFYDLGNAYFRTGDFGRAVLNYERALVLEPHHPEATANLQIARDEAHALELQPGRLERYLEFASVNQYTVTAAVAFWIAA
;
A
#
# COMPACT_ATOMS: atom_id res chain seq x y z
N MET A 1 0.83 36.48 -39.68
CA MET A 1 0.97 35.00 -39.74
C MET A 1 1.43 34.37 -38.42
N LYS A 2 2.29 35.01 -37.61
CA LYS A 2 2.80 34.44 -36.35
C LYS A 2 1.75 34.22 -35.23
N ALA A 3 0.75 35.10 -35.12
CA ALA A 3 -0.30 35.00 -34.10
C ALA A 3 -1.28 33.82 -34.32
N ARG A 4 -1.56 33.45 -35.57
CA ARG A 4 -2.42 32.30 -35.90
C ARG A 4 -1.73 30.96 -35.61
N ALA A 5 -0.42 30.88 -35.84
CA ALA A 5 0.37 29.70 -35.48
C ALA A 5 0.45 29.49 -33.95
N PHE A 6 0.53 30.57 -33.17
CA PHE A 6 0.50 30.51 -31.71
C PHE A 6 -0.87 30.08 -31.17
N GLN A 7 -1.97 30.59 -31.74
CA GLN A 7 -3.33 30.15 -31.39
C GLN A 7 -3.60 28.69 -31.74
N ILE A 8 -3.10 28.21 -32.89
CA ILE A 8 -3.23 26.81 -33.30
C ILE A 8 -2.39 25.89 -32.39
N ALA A 9 -1.18 26.28 -32.03
CA ALA A 9 -0.34 25.53 -31.09
C ALA A 9 -0.94 25.49 -29.66
N PHE A 10 -1.56 26.59 -29.23
CA PHE A 10 -2.25 26.66 -27.94
C PHE A 10 -3.51 25.79 -27.91
N LEU A 11 -4.28 25.74 -29.01
CA LEU A 11 -5.42 24.83 -29.16
C LEU A 11 -4.99 23.35 -29.16
N PHE A 12 -3.88 23.03 -29.81
CA PHE A 12 -3.35 21.66 -29.85
C PHE A 12 -2.85 21.18 -28.47
N CYS A 13 -2.24 22.09 -27.69
CA CYS A 13 -1.80 21.79 -26.33
C CYS A 13 -2.98 21.57 -25.38
N ALA A 14 -4.05 22.37 -25.51
CA ALA A 14 -5.28 22.22 -24.72
C ALA A 14 -6.07 20.93 -25.04
N LEU A 15 -6.06 20.47 -26.30
CA LEU A 15 -6.72 19.22 -26.71
C LEU A 15 -5.98 17.97 -26.21
N ALA A 16 -4.65 18.01 -26.14
CA ALA A 16 -3.84 16.90 -25.62
C ALA A 16 -3.99 16.71 -24.10
N THR A 17 -4.25 17.79 -23.34
CA THR A 17 -4.49 17.70 -21.89
C THR A 17 -5.83 17.06 -21.56
N SER A 18 -6.87 17.31 -22.36
CA SER A 18 -8.20 16.71 -22.13
C SER A 18 -8.23 15.20 -22.36
N SER A 19 -7.43 14.67 -23.29
CA SER A 19 -7.40 13.23 -23.57
C SER A 19 -6.72 12.42 -22.47
N VAL A 20 -5.72 13.00 -21.79
CA VAL A 20 -4.98 12.30 -20.72
C VAL A 20 -5.82 12.18 -19.45
N LEU A 21 -6.54 13.24 -19.07
CA LEU A 21 -7.44 13.20 -17.91
C LEU A 21 -8.60 12.22 -18.14
N GLY A 22 -9.19 12.22 -19.33
CA GLY A 22 -10.24 11.24 -19.67
C GLY A 22 -9.74 9.79 -19.68
N GLN A 23 -8.48 9.54 -20.04
CA GLN A 23 -7.90 8.20 -19.97
C GLN A 23 -7.67 7.76 -18.51
N ALA A 24 -7.27 8.68 -17.63
CA ALA A 24 -7.04 8.38 -16.22
C ALA A 24 -8.32 7.92 -15.51
N ASP A 25 -9.45 8.58 -15.79
CA ASP A 25 -10.75 8.21 -15.21
C ASP A 25 -11.20 6.81 -15.66
N VAL A 26 -10.94 6.45 -16.93
CA VAL A 26 -11.26 5.12 -17.47
C VAL A 26 -10.41 4.03 -16.82
N GLU A 27 -9.10 4.25 -16.70
CA GLU A 27 -8.20 3.30 -16.02
C GLU A 27 -8.52 3.17 -14.53
N PHE A 28 -8.92 4.26 -13.88
CA PHE A 28 -9.39 4.23 -12.49
C PHE A 28 -10.68 3.42 -12.34
N ALA A 29 -11.67 3.65 -13.21
CA ALA A 29 -12.91 2.86 -13.21
C ALA A 29 -12.66 1.37 -13.45
N LYS A 30 -11.71 1.03 -14.33
CA LYS A 30 -11.30 -0.35 -14.57
C LYS A 30 -10.65 -0.98 -13.33
N ALA A 31 -9.72 -0.30 -12.68
CA ALA A 31 -9.09 -0.79 -11.45
C ALA A 31 -10.14 -0.98 -10.32
N ASN A 32 -11.10 -0.07 -10.20
CA ASN A 32 -12.23 -0.20 -9.27
C ASN A 32 -13.11 -1.42 -9.59
N GLN A 33 -13.33 -1.69 -10.89
CA GLN A 33 -14.07 -2.87 -11.32
C GLN A 33 -13.32 -4.16 -10.96
N GLU A 34 -12.02 -4.24 -11.22
CA GLU A 34 -11.18 -5.38 -10.85
C GLU A 34 -11.20 -5.59 -9.32
N TYR A 35 -11.11 -4.51 -8.54
CA TYR A 35 -11.24 -4.55 -7.09
C TYR A 35 -12.61 -5.11 -6.65
N ALA A 36 -13.70 -4.61 -7.24
CA ALA A 36 -15.05 -5.06 -6.94
C ALA A 36 -15.29 -6.54 -7.29
N GLN A 37 -14.58 -7.06 -8.30
CA GLN A 37 -14.60 -8.47 -8.70
C GLN A 37 -13.71 -9.37 -7.82
N GLY A 38 -12.94 -8.78 -6.90
CA GLY A 38 -12.02 -9.50 -6.02
C GLY A 38 -10.63 -9.76 -6.64
N PHE A 39 -10.36 -9.21 -7.82
CA PHE A 39 -9.08 -9.31 -8.52
C PHE A 39 -8.11 -8.26 -7.98
N PHE A 40 -7.73 -8.43 -6.70
CA PHE A 40 -6.97 -7.39 -5.97
C PHE A 40 -5.57 -7.15 -6.53
N LYS A 41 -4.91 -8.18 -7.09
CA LYS A 41 -3.56 -8.02 -7.65
C LYS A 41 -3.60 -7.21 -8.95
N GLU A 42 -4.60 -7.44 -9.78
CA GLU A 42 -4.90 -6.72 -11.00
C GLU A 42 -5.24 -5.26 -10.66
N ALA A 43 -6.15 -5.05 -9.70
CA ALA A 43 -6.51 -3.72 -9.22
C ALA A 43 -5.29 -2.94 -8.70
N ILE A 44 -4.42 -3.57 -7.90
CA ILE A 44 -3.15 -2.97 -7.44
C ILE A 44 -2.31 -2.50 -8.63
N SER A 45 -2.15 -3.36 -9.65
CA SER A 45 -1.38 -3.01 -10.85
C SER A 45 -1.98 -1.82 -11.60
N GLY A 46 -3.31 -1.76 -11.70
CA GLY A 46 -4.05 -0.65 -12.29
C GLY A 46 -3.82 0.66 -11.54
N TYR A 47 -4.06 0.67 -10.23
CA TYR A 47 -3.83 1.84 -9.39
C TYR A 47 -2.36 2.29 -9.36
N GLU A 48 -1.40 1.37 -9.26
CA GLU A 48 0.02 1.72 -9.33
C GLU A 48 0.39 2.37 -10.67
N THR A 49 -0.27 1.96 -11.77
CA THR A 49 -0.05 2.58 -13.08
C THR A 49 -0.55 4.02 -13.11
N LEU A 50 -1.72 4.30 -12.52
CA LEU A 50 -2.22 5.67 -12.32
C LEU A 50 -1.24 6.51 -11.48
N VAL A 51 -0.75 5.95 -10.38
CA VAL A 51 0.23 6.63 -9.51
C VAL A 51 1.54 6.93 -10.27
N ARG A 52 2.06 5.98 -11.06
CA ARG A 52 3.25 6.21 -11.90
C ARG A 52 3.02 7.26 -12.99
N ALA A 53 1.81 7.37 -13.50
CA ALA A 53 1.40 8.38 -14.48
C ALA A 53 1.12 9.76 -13.86
N GLY A 54 1.35 9.93 -12.55
CA GLY A 54 1.11 11.20 -11.84
C GLY A 54 -0.37 11.50 -11.60
N GLN A 55 -1.26 10.53 -11.82
CA GLN A 55 -2.69 10.67 -11.58
C GLN A 55 -3.00 10.46 -10.09
N TRP A 56 -2.51 11.38 -9.26
CA TRP A 56 -2.65 11.31 -7.82
C TRP A 56 -3.96 11.94 -7.37
N SER A 57 -4.74 11.20 -6.60
CA SER A 57 -5.92 11.69 -5.89
C SER A 57 -6.07 10.94 -4.58
N ALA A 58 -6.81 11.51 -3.63
CA ALA A 58 -7.09 10.83 -2.36
C ALA A 58 -7.77 9.48 -2.61
N ASN A 59 -8.72 9.42 -3.55
CA ASN A 59 -9.41 8.19 -3.95
C ASN A 59 -8.47 7.13 -4.54
N VAL A 60 -7.55 7.51 -5.45
CA VAL A 60 -6.59 6.55 -6.03
C VAL A 60 -5.71 5.93 -4.94
N PHE A 61 -5.22 6.74 -3.99
CA PHE A 61 -4.43 6.23 -2.88
C PHE A 61 -5.28 5.43 -1.88
N TYR A 62 -6.48 5.87 -1.57
CA TYR A 62 -7.41 5.14 -0.69
C TYR A 62 -7.73 3.75 -1.25
N ASP A 63 -8.09 3.66 -2.54
CA ASP A 63 -8.45 2.38 -3.16
C ASP A 63 -7.24 1.47 -3.40
N LEU A 64 -6.06 2.03 -3.66
CA LEU A 64 -4.81 1.26 -3.65
C LEU A 64 -4.50 0.71 -2.25
N GLY A 65 -4.70 1.53 -1.21
CA GLY A 65 -4.57 1.11 0.18
C GLY A 65 -5.52 -0.04 0.53
N ASN A 66 -6.78 0.07 0.10
CA ASN A 66 -7.77 -1.00 0.24
C ASN A 66 -7.31 -2.28 -0.46
N ALA A 67 -6.81 -2.20 -1.69
CA ALA A 67 -6.35 -3.37 -2.43
C ALA A 67 -5.14 -4.06 -1.77
N TYR A 68 -4.18 -3.29 -1.24
CA TYR A 68 -3.09 -3.86 -0.45
C TYR A 68 -3.56 -4.48 0.86
N PHE A 69 -4.50 -3.84 1.56
CA PHE A 69 -5.10 -4.40 2.77
C PHE A 69 -5.76 -5.76 2.48
N ARG A 70 -6.52 -5.85 1.38
CA ARG A 70 -7.18 -7.11 0.96
C ARG A 70 -6.21 -8.22 0.58
N THR A 71 -4.97 -7.89 0.24
CA THR A 71 -3.90 -8.86 -0.05
C THR A 71 -2.99 -9.14 1.14
N GLY A 72 -3.29 -8.56 2.31
CA GLY A 72 -2.52 -8.74 3.55
C GLY A 72 -1.23 -7.92 3.62
N ASP A 73 -0.99 -7.03 2.66
CA ASP A 73 0.16 -6.13 2.69
C ASP A 73 -0.18 -4.86 3.47
N PHE A 74 -0.26 -5.01 4.79
CA PHE A 74 -0.69 -3.93 5.67
C PHE A 74 0.28 -2.74 5.66
N GLY A 75 1.59 -2.98 5.47
CA GLY A 75 2.58 -1.90 5.36
C GLY A 75 2.31 -1.00 4.15
N ARG A 76 2.07 -1.57 2.97
CA ARG A 76 1.70 -0.77 1.79
C ARG A 76 0.28 -0.20 1.88
N ALA A 77 -0.63 -0.84 2.60
CA ALA A 77 -1.93 -0.25 2.90
C ALA A 77 -1.79 1.04 3.72
N VAL A 78 -1.06 0.99 4.84
CA VAL A 78 -0.76 2.14 5.71
C VAL A 78 -0.16 3.30 4.90
N LEU A 79 0.87 3.03 4.10
CA LEU A 79 1.51 4.05 3.26
C LEU A 79 0.51 4.78 2.34
N ASN A 80 -0.41 4.05 1.72
CA ASN A 80 -1.34 4.64 0.76
C ASN A 80 -2.50 5.37 1.46
N TYR A 81 -2.99 4.88 2.61
CA TYR A 81 -3.95 5.67 3.39
C TYR A 81 -3.34 6.97 3.91
N GLU A 82 -2.09 6.96 4.35
CA GLU A 82 -1.39 8.19 4.74
C GLU A 82 -1.28 9.17 3.56
N ARG A 83 -0.94 8.69 2.36
CA ARG A 83 -0.92 9.53 1.15
C ARG A 83 -2.30 10.09 0.81
N ALA A 84 -3.37 9.31 0.98
CA ALA A 84 -4.73 9.81 0.80
C ALA A 84 -5.02 10.97 1.77
N LEU A 85 -4.65 10.83 3.04
CA LEU A 85 -4.84 11.86 4.07
C LEU A 85 -3.92 13.08 3.90
N VAL A 86 -2.78 12.96 3.23
CA VAL A 86 -1.98 14.13 2.82
C VAL A 86 -2.73 14.98 1.79
N LEU A 87 -3.46 14.35 0.86
CA LEU A 87 -4.24 15.05 -0.17
C LEU A 87 -5.60 15.53 0.36
N GLU A 88 -6.24 14.74 1.20
CA GLU A 88 -7.54 15.04 1.81
C GLU A 88 -7.51 14.73 3.31
N PRO A 89 -7.10 15.69 4.16
CA PRO A 89 -6.96 15.49 5.61
C PRO A 89 -8.25 15.11 6.34
N HIS A 90 -9.42 15.30 5.72
CA HIS A 90 -10.74 15.03 6.28
C HIS A 90 -11.45 13.86 5.60
N HIS A 91 -10.71 12.88 5.07
CA HIS A 91 -11.27 11.65 4.50
C HIS A 91 -11.56 10.62 5.62
N PRO A 92 -12.82 10.43 6.03
CA PRO A 92 -13.13 9.63 7.22
C PRO A 92 -12.84 8.13 7.01
N GLU A 93 -13.10 7.60 5.81
CA GLU A 93 -12.83 6.21 5.46
C GLU A 93 -11.34 5.90 5.45
N ALA A 94 -10.50 6.79 4.89
CA ALA A 94 -9.05 6.62 4.91
C ALA A 94 -8.49 6.65 6.34
N THR A 95 -9.03 7.52 7.20
CA THR A 95 -8.64 7.58 8.62
C THR A 95 -8.99 6.29 9.36
N ALA A 96 -10.22 5.78 9.17
CA ALA A 96 -10.66 4.54 9.80
C ALA A 96 -9.84 3.34 9.31
N ASN A 97 -9.63 3.21 8.00
CA ASN A 97 -8.87 2.09 7.45
C ASN A 97 -7.37 2.15 7.78
N LEU A 98 -6.80 3.35 7.93
CA LEU A 98 -5.44 3.51 8.43
C LEU A 98 -5.26 2.94 9.83
N GLN A 99 -6.21 3.20 10.73
CA GLN A 99 -6.14 2.65 12.09
C GLN A 99 -6.15 1.12 12.07
N ILE A 100 -7.09 0.53 11.34
CA ILE A 100 -7.22 -0.92 11.18
C ILE A 100 -5.93 -1.51 10.58
N ALA A 101 -5.39 -0.89 9.53
CA ALA A 101 -4.16 -1.36 8.89
C ALA A 101 -2.93 -1.28 9.80
N ARG A 102 -2.84 -0.26 10.67
CA ARG A 102 -1.77 -0.16 11.67
C ARG A 102 -1.89 -1.25 12.74
N ASP A 103 -3.10 -1.53 13.20
CA ASP A 103 -3.34 -2.57 14.19
C ASP A 103 -2.95 -3.95 13.64
N GLU A 104 -3.33 -4.24 12.38
CA GLU A 104 -2.93 -5.48 11.70
C GLU A 104 -1.42 -5.56 11.43
N ALA A 105 -0.80 -4.47 10.98
CA ALA A 105 0.65 -4.41 10.80
C ALA A 105 1.40 -4.65 12.12
N HIS A 106 0.96 -4.02 13.20
CA HIS A 106 1.55 -4.20 14.52
C HIS A 106 1.36 -5.63 15.05
N ALA A 107 0.19 -6.23 14.83
CA ALA A 107 -0.06 -7.63 15.18
C ALA A 107 0.89 -8.60 14.45
N LEU A 108 1.36 -8.26 13.24
CA LEU A 108 2.39 -9.03 12.54
C LEU A 108 3.79 -8.80 13.12
N GLU A 109 4.12 -7.57 13.52
CA GLU A 109 5.42 -7.23 14.13
C GLU A 109 5.62 -7.91 15.49
N LEU A 110 4.55 -8.03 16.29
CA LEU A 110 4.59 -8.66 17.61
C LEU A 110 4.67 -10.18 17.57
N GLN A 111 4.51 -10.82 16.41
CA GLN A 111 4.58 -12.27 16.31
C GLN A 111 6.04 -12.74 16.35
N PRO A 112 6.46 -13.48 17.40
CA PRO A 112 7.82 -13.94 17.49
C PRO A 112 8.17 -14.83 16.30
N GLY A 113 9.38 -14.60 15.76
CA GLY A 113 9.95 -15.37 14.67
C GLY A 113 9.96 -16.86 15.01
N ARG A 114 10.09 -17.73 13.99
CA ARG A 114 10.14 -19.19 14.23
C ARG A 114 11.23 -19.56 15.24
N LEU A 115 12.43 -18.99 15.07
CA LEU A 115 13.56 -19.21 15.98
C LEU A 115 13.27 -18.64 17.37
N GLU A 116 12.70 -17.44 17.47
CA GLU A 116 12.31 -16.86 18.76
C GLU A 116 11.31 -17.76 19.48
N ARG A 117 10.28 -18.27 18.79
CA ARG A 117 9.36 -19.26 19.36
C ARG A 117 10.04 -20.55 19.82
N TYR A 118 11.05 -21.03 19.09
CA TYR A 118 11.85 -22.18 19.52
C TYR A 118 12.72 -21.87 20.74
N LEU A 119 13.26 -20.65 20.82
CA LEU A 119 14.10 -20.17 21.92
C LEU A 119 13.26 -19.74 23.13
N GLU A 120 11.97 -19.45 22.97
CA GLU A 120 11.02 -19.23 24.06
C GLU A 120 10.50 -20.53 24.68
N PHE A 121 10.80 -21.70 24.08
CA PHE A 121 10.40 -23.01 24.64
C PHE A 121 10.91 -23.18 26.08
N ALA A 122 12.09 -22.64 26.38
CA ALA A 122 12.64 -22.63 27.73
C ALA A 122 13.16 -21.24 28.09
N SER A 123 13.16 -20.91 29.38
CA SER A 123 13.79 -19.69 29.85
C SER A 123 15.31 -19.71 29.62
N VAL A 124 15.92 -18.54 29.49
CA VAL A 124 17.39 -18.39 29.44
C VAL A 124 18.06 -19.19 30.57
N ASN A 125 17.46 -19.18 31.77
CA ASN A 125 17.97 -19.91 32.92
C ASN A 125 17.95 -21.45 32.73
N GLN A 126 16.93 -21.98 32.08
CA GLN A 126 16.84 -23.42 31.77
C GLN A 126 17.87 -23.83 30.73
N TYR A 127 18.11 -23.01 29.70
CA TYR A 127 19.19 -23.27 28.74
C TYR A 127 20.55 -23.23 29.40
N THR A 128 20.82 -22.25 30.27
CA THR A 128 22.11 -22.16 30.97
C THR A 128 22.33 -23.34 31.92
N VAL A 129 21.29 -23.76 32.66
CA VAL A 129 21.39 -24.95 33.52
C VAL A 129 21.63 -26.21 32.70
N THR A 130 20.89 -26.40 31.59
CA THR A 130 21.07 -27.57 30.72
C THR A 130 22.47 -27.60 30.09
N ALA A 131 22.97 -26.47 29.60
CA ALA A 131 24.31 -26.37 29.04
C ALA A 131 25.41 -26.63 30.08
N ALA A 132 25.26 -26.08 31.30
CA ALA A 132 26.18 -26.33 32.39
C ALA A 132 26.21 -27.82 32.78
N VAL A 133 25.05 -28.46 32.94
CA VAL A 133 24.95 -29.89 33.24
C VAL A 133 25.57 -30.73 32.12
N ALA A 134 25.27 -30.42 30.85
CA ALA A 134 25.82 -31.15 29.71
C ALA A 134 27.35 -31.05 29.62
N PHE A 135 27.92 -29.87 29.89
CA PHE A 135 29.36 -29.65 29.94
C PHE A 135 30.05 -30.57 30.96
N TRP A 136 29.47 -30.73 32.15
CA TRP A 136 30.04 -31.59 33.20
C TRP A 136 29.82 -33.09 32.98
N ILE A 137 28.82 -33.50 32.19
CA ILE A 137 28.58 -34.91 31.86
C ILE A 137 29.45 -35.38 30.68
N ALA A 138 29.76 -34.47 29.75
CA ALA A 138 30.51 -34.78 28.53
C ALA A 138 32.04 -34.61 28.67
N ALA A 139 32.52 -34.06 29.78
CA ALA A 139 33.94 -33.89 30.13
C ALA A 139 34.41 -35.01 31.08
#